data_AF-A0A957L1Z8-F1
#
_entry.id   AF-A0A957L1Z8-F1
#
_cell.length_a   1.000
_cell.length_b   1.000
_cell.length_c   1.000
_cell.angle_alpha   90.00
_cell.angle_beta   90.00
_cell.angle_gamma   90.00
#
_symmetry.space_group_name_H-M   'P 1'
#
loop_
_entity.id
_entity.type
_entity.pdbx_description
1 polymer ?
#
loop_
_entity_poly.entity_id
_entity_poly.type
_entity_poly.pdbx_seq_one_letter_code
_entity_poly.pdbx_strand_id
1 'polypeptide(L)'
;YLNYEEGALTISDGKAEIVRELLGGRPGRSLLIGDGSSDLRASREVNLFVGFGGVVARPAVKASAPIFLSSPSLAPLLHLAAGPAACRRLKGSVHETVFAKGANLIKSGALSFTNERLEEKFRTAYQTVYSGAN
;
A
#
# COMPACT_ATOMS: atom_id res chain seq x y z
N TYR A 1 7.92 10.73 -36.69
CA TYR A 1 6.59 11.10 -36.17
C TYR A 1 5.68 9.90 -36.38
N LEU A 2 5.52 9.07 -35.34
CA LEU A 2 4.68 7.88 -35.41
C LEU A 2 3.22 8.27 -35.19
N ASN A 3 2.35 7.68 -36.02
CA ASN A 3 0.89 7.75 -35.93
C ASN A 3 0.40 7.58 -34.49
N TYR A 4 -0.26 8.62 -33.99
CA TYR A 4 -1.08 8.56 -32.79
C TYR A 4 -2.40 7.89 -33.20
N GLU A 5 -2.49 6.58 -33.01
CA GLU A 5 -3.80 5.93 -32.98
C GLU A 5 -4.51 6.36 -31.70
N GLU A 6 -5.72 6.88 -31.83
CA GLU A 6 -6.67 7.09 -30.73
C GLU A 6 -6.93 5.75 -30.02
N GLY A 7 -6.09 5.41 -29.05
CA GLY A 7 -6.12 4.14 -28.34
C GLY A 7 -6.14 4.34 -26.83
N ALA A 8 -7.29 4.05 -26.21
CA ALA A 8 -7.46 3.64 -24.81
C ALA A 8 -6.98 4.58 -23.66
N LEU A 9 -6.42 5.76 -23.93
CA LEU A 9 -6.03 6.71 -22.86
C LEU A 9 -7.21 7.55 -22.33
N THR A 10 -8.38 7.47 -22.97
CA THR A 10 -9.61 8.17 -22.56
C THR A 10 -10.54 7.30 -21.71
N ILE A 11 -10.23 6.01 -21.53
CA ILE A 11 -10.94 5.15 -20.55
C ILE A 11 -10.21 5.32 -19.21
N SER A 12 -10.33 6.51 -18.63
CA SER A 12 -9.61 6.86 -17.40
C SER A 12 -10.06 6.06 -16.17
N ASP A 13 -11.13 5.26 -16.30
CA ASP A 13 -11.67 4.38 -15.26
C ASP A 13 -11.38 2.87 -15.48
N GLY A 14 -10.66 2.47 -16.54
CA GLY A 14 -10.45 1.05 -16.84
C GLY A 14 -9.80 0.25 -15.70
N LYS A 15 -8.87 0.86 -14.93
CA LYS A 15 -8.31 0.22 -13.73
C LYS A 15 -9.34 0.06 -12.61
N ALA A 16 -10.22 1.06 -12.42
CA ALA A 16 -11.26 0.99 -11.39
C ALA A 16 -12.27 -0.12 -11.73
N GLU A 17 -12.68 -0.23 -13.00
CA GLU A 17 -13.55 -1.31 -13.47
C GLU A 17 -12.93 -2.69 -13.25
N ILE A 18 -11.66 -2.88 -13.63
CA ILE A 18 -10.93 -4.14 -13.40
C ILE A 18 -10.82 -4.46 -11.91
N VAL A 19 -10.50 -3.47 -11.05
CA VAL A 19 -10.44 -3.70 -9.60
C VAL A 19 -11.81 -4.13 -9.07
N ARG A 20 -12.88 -3.45 -9.48
CA ARG A 20 -14.26 -3.78 -9.09
C ARG A 20 -14.63 -5.21 -9.49
N GLU A 21 -14.30 -5.59 -10.73
CA GLU A 21 -14.53 -6.93 -11.26
C GLU A 21 -13.75 -7.99 -10.48
N LEU A 22 -12.46 -7.75 -10.21
CA LEU A 22 -11.60 -8.66 -9.44
C LEU A 22 -12.09 -8.86 -8.00
N LEU A 23 -12.62 -7.81 -7.39
CA LEU A 23 -13.23 -7.90 -6.07
C LEU A 23 -14.54 -8.69 -6.13
N GLY A 24 -15.33 -8.54 -7.20
CA GLY A 24 -16.46 -9.43 -7.53
C GLY A 24 -17.47 -9.60 -6.40
N GLY A 25 -17.65 -8.57 -5.54
CA GLY A 25 -18.49 -8.64 -4.35
C GLY A 25 -18.00 -9.57 -3.24
N ARG A 26 -16.78 -10.11 -3.34
CA ARG A 26 -16.20 -11.02 -2.34
C ARG A 26 -16.08 -10.32 -0.98
N PRO A 27 -16.50 -10.98 0.12
CA PRO A 27 -16.34 -10.41 1.45
C PRO A 27 -14.86 -10.37 1.84
N GLY A 28 -14.42 -9.27 2.44
CA GLY A 28 -13.04 -9.13 2.90
C GLY A 28 -12.55 -7.68 2.85
N ARG A 29 -11.32 -7.47 3.33
CA ARG A 29 -10.64 -6.18 3.19
C ARG A 29 -9.74 -6.22 1.96
N SER A 30 -9.91 -5.24 1.06
CA SER A 30 -9.06 -5.04 -0.10
C SER A 30 -8.04 -3.92 0.12
N LEU A 31 -6.84 -4.13 -0.42
CA LEU A 31 -5.76 -3.15 -0.43
C LEU A 31 -5.27 -2.96 -1.87
N LEU A 32 -5.11 -1.71 -2.29
CA LEU A 32 -4.44 -1.35 -3.54
C LEU A 32 -3.21 -0.49 -3.22
N ILE A 33 -2.10 -0.74 -3.92
CA ILE A 33 -0.92 0.13 -3.93
C ILE A 33 -0.69 0.64 -5.35
N GLY A 34 -0.36 1.93 -5.50
CA GLY A 34 -0.07 2.49 -6.82
C GLY A 34 0.57 3.88 -6.78
N ASP A 35 1.22 4.25 -7.87
CA ASP A 35 2.02 5.47 -8.03
C ASP A 35 1.42 6.47 -9.03
N GLY A 36 0.33 6.08 -9.71
CA GLY A 36 -0.28 6.84 -10.80
C GLY A 36 -1.64 7.46 -10.45
N SER A 37 -2.08 8.37 -11.32
CA SER A 37 -3.41 8.97 -11.25
C SER A 37 -4.53 7.96 -11.50
N SER A 38 -4.30 6.95 -12.34
CA SER A 38 -5.26 5.86 -12.57
C SER A 38 -5.42 4.96 -11.34
N ASP A 39 -4.35 4.72 -10.57
CA ASP A 39 -4.44 3.99 -9.30
C ASP A 39 -5.18 4.79 -8.23
N LEU A 40 -4.96 6.11 -8.19
CA LEU A 40 -5.71 7.01 -7.32
C LEU A 40 -7.20 7.02 -7.66
N ARG A 41 -7.60 6.88 -8.93
CA ARG A 41 -9.02 6.70 -9.28
C ARG A 41 -9.55 5.35 -8.81
N ALA A 42 -8.81 4.27 -9.08
CA ALA A 42 -9.14 2.91 -8.64
C ALA A 42 -9.19 2.75 -7.11
N SER A 43 -8.57 3.67 -6.35
CA SER A 43 -8.64 3.68 -4.89
C SER A 43 -10.06 3.67 -4.32
N ARG A 44 -11.04 4.19 -5.08
CA ARG A 44 -12.46 4.22 -4.70
C ARG A 44 -13.10 2.84 -4.61
N GLU A 45 -12.50 1.86 -5.27
CA GLU A 45 -13.00 0.49 -5.33
C GLU A 45 -12.41 -0.41 -4.23
N VAL A 46 -11.42 0.07 -3.46
CA VAL A 46 -10.78 -0.71 -2.38
C VAL A 46 -11.00 -0.13 -0.99
N ASN A 47 -10.79 -0.93 0.06
CA ASN A 47 -10.92 -0.46 1.43
C ASN A 47 -9.71 0.32 1.94
N LEU A 48 -8.51 0.05 1.39
CA LEU A 48 -7.30 0.76 1.73
C LEU A 48 -6.46 1.01 0.49
N PHE A 49 -6.16 2.27 0.22
CA PHE A 49 -5.20 2.66 -0.81
C PHE A 49 -3.87 3.08 -0.17
N VAL A 50 -2.76 2.64 -0.76
CA VAL A 50 -1.41 3.04 -0.40
C VAL A 50 -0.77 3.72 -1.61
N GLY A 51 -0.37 4.97 -1.48
CA GLY A 51 0.39 5.66 -2.51
C GLY A 51 1.83 5.16 -2.53
N PHE A 52 2.40 4.95 -3.71
CA PHE A 52 3.77 4.49 -3.88
C PHE A 52 4.65 5.59 -4.47
N GLY A 53 5.77 5.86 -3.81
CA GLY A 53 6.77 6.85 -4.21
C GLY A 53 8.17 6.27 -4.38
N GLY A 54 8.32 4.94 -4.35
CA GLY A 54 9.61 4.28 -4.38
C GLY A 54 10.39 4.40 -5.69
N VAL A 55 9.73 4.84 -6.77
CA VAL A 55 10.35 5.13 -8.07
C VAL A 55 10.24 6.62 -8.38
N VAL A 56 9.02 7.15 -8.46
CA VAL A 56 8.75 8.58 -8.63
C VAL A 56 7.66 8.99 -7.64
N ALA A 57 7.96 9.93 -6.76
CA ALA A 57 6.99 10.48 -5.82
C ALA A 57 6.12 11.56 -6.49
N ARG A 58 5.00 11.14 -7.10
CA ARG A 58 4.06 12.09 -7.72
C ARG A 58 3.31 12.91 -6.66
N PRO A 59 3.33 14.25 -6.71
CA PRO A 59 2.69 15.10 -5.70
C PRO A 59 1.22 14.78 -5.45
N ALA A 60 0.44 14.58 -6.53
CA ALA A 60 -0.98 14.27 -6.43
C ALA A 60 -1.26 12.96 -5.68
N VAL A 61 -0.46 11.92 -5.89
CA VAL A 61 -0.60 10.63 -5.21
C VAL A 61 -0.18 10.75 -3.75
N LYS A 62 0.96 11.41 -3.48
CA LYS A 62 1.44 11.65 -2.12
C LYS A 62 0.45 12.44 -1.26
N ALA A 63 -0.18 13.46 -1.83
CA ALA A 63 -1.14 14.29 -1.13
C ALA A 63 -2.49 13.59 -0.90
N SER A 64 -2.90 12.71 -1.82
CA SER A 64 -4.24 12.10 -1.79
C SER A 64 -4.29 10.73 -1.13
N ALA A 65 -3.16 10.03 -1.03
CA ALA A 65 -3.12 8.70 -0.42
C ALA A 65 -3.21 8.79 1.12
N PRO A 66 -4.06 7.98 1.78
CA PRO A 66 -4.15 7.96 3.24
C PRO A 66 -2.86 7.46 3.91
N ILE A 67 -2.12 6.61 3.19
CA ILE A 67 -0.80 6.09 3.55
C ILE A 67 0.09 6.21 2.31
N PHE A 68 1.32 6.67 2.48
CA PHE A 68 2.29 6.78 1.39
C PHE A 68 3.59 6.05 1.74
N LEU A 69 4.04 5.19 0.84
CA LEU A 69 5.26 4.41 0.94
C LEU A 69 6.35 5.03 0.06
N SER A 70 7.38 5.61 0.68
CA SER A 70 8.44 6.35 0.00
C SER A 70 9.67 5.49 -0.38
N SER A 71 9.80 4.30 0.20
CA SER A 71 10.92 3.39 -0.08
C SER A 71 10.77 2.70 -1.45
N PRO A 72 11.87 2.41 -2.18
CA PRO A 72 11.84 1.57 -3.39
C PRO A 72 11.42 0.10 -3.12
N SER A 73 11.34 -0.30 -1.86
CA SER A 73 10.99 -1.66 -1.45
C SER A 73 9.54 -1.77 -1.02
N LEU A 74 8.82 -2.78 -1.50
CA LEU A 74 7.45 -3.11 -1.06
C LEU A 74 7.38 -3.80 0.31
N ALA A 75 8.53 -4.18 0.90
CA ALA A 75 8.55 -4.87 2.20
C ALA A 75 7.71 -4.22 3.32
N PRO A 76 7.67 -2.87 3.49
CA PRO A 76 6.79 -2.22 4.48
C PRO A 76 5.30 -2.48 4.27
N LEU A 77 4.87 -2.74 3.02
CA LEU A 77 3.47 -3.02 2.68
C LEU A 77 2.97 -4.28 3.38
N LEU A 78 3.86 -5.24 3.66
CA LEU A 78 3.51 -6.50 4.31
C LEU A 78 2.95 -6.27 5.72
N HIS A 79 3.41 -5.26 6.45
CA HIS A 79 2.88 -4.90 7.77
C HIS A 79 1.48 -4.30 7.71
N LEU A 80 1.14 -3.61 6.61
CA LEU A 80 -0.20 -3.09 6.35
C LEU A 80 -1.16 -4.20 5.94
N ALA A 81 -0.72 -5.13 5.09
CA ALA A 81 -1.55 -6.20 4.54
C ALA A 81 -1.76 -7.38 5.51
N ALA A 82 -0.70 -7.83 6.19
CA ALA A 82 -0.72 -9.08 6.95
C ALA A 82 -1.19 -8.90 8.40
N GLY A 83 -0.99 -7.70 8.96
CA GLY A 83 -1.35 -7.37 10.34
C GLY A 83 -0.56 -8.15 11.42
N PRO A 84 -0.83 -7.88 12.71
CA PRO A 84 0.00 -8.38 13.81
C PRO A 84 0.06 -9.89 13.95
N ALA A 85 -1.06 -10.57 13.71
CA ALA A 85 -1.14 -12.01 13.85
C ALA A 85 -0.25 -12.73 12.83
N ALA A 86 -0.21 -12.25 11.59
CA ALA A 86 0.67 -12.80 10.57
C ALA A 86 2.14 -12.52 10.89
N CYS A 87 2.49 -11.28 11.28
CA CYS A 87 3.87 -10.95 11.66
C CYS A 87 4.43 -11.88 12.75
N ARG A 88 3.61 -12.27 13.74
CA ARG A 88 4.03 -13.21 14.79
C ARG A 88 4.28 -14.63 14.27
N ARG A 89 3.46 -15.12 13.34
CA ARG A 89 3.60 -16.47 12.75
C ARG A 89 4.83 -16.63 11.85
N LEU A 90 5.37 -15.52 11.36
CA LEU A 90 6.46 -15.55 10.38
C LEU A 90 7.85 -15.56 11.00
N LYS A 91 7.97 -15.45 12.32
CA LYS A 91 9.24 -15.68 13.04
C LYS A 91 9.72 -17.12 12.80
N GLY A 92 10.99 -17.29 12.43
CA GLY A 92 11.58 -18.58 12.08
C GLY A 92 11.17 -19.13 10.71
N SER A 93 10.38 -18.39 9.93
CA SER A 93 10.00 -18.79 8.56
C SER A 93 10.95 -18.24 7.51
N VAL A 94 10.91 -18.81 6.30
CA VAL A 94 11.65 -18.28 5.14
C VAL A 94 11.29 -16.82 4.78
N HIS A 95 10.15 -16.32 5.26
CA HIS A 95 9.67 -14.96 5.02
C HIS A 95 10.10 -13.97 6.12
N GLU A 96 10.78 -14.42 7.18
CA GLU A 96 11.19 -13.55 8.29
C GLU A 96 12.05 -12.38 7.81
N THR A 97 12.98 -12.66 6.88
CA THR A 97 13.94 -11.67 6.37
C THR A 97 13.26 -10.49 5.65
N VAL A 98 12.23 -10.75 4.84
CA VAL A 98 11.48 -9.68 4.16
C VAL A 98 10.63 -8.87 5.13
N PHE A 99 10.06 -9.50 6.17
CA PHE A 99 9.36 -8.78 7.23
C PHE A 99 10.32 -7.96 8.10
N ALA A 100 11.52 -8.45 8.40
CA ALA A 100 12.54 -7.70 9.10
C ALA A 100 12.99 -6.47 8.29
N LYS A 101 13.20 -6.63 6.97
CA LYS A 101 13.46 -5.50 6.06
C LYS A 101 12.33 -4.47 6.12
N GLY A 102 11.07 -4.91 6.05
CA GLY A 102 9.90 -4.03 6.16
C GLY A 102 9.88 -3.25 7.48
N ALA A 103 10.09 -3.93 8.61
CA ALA A 103 10.13 -3.30 9.93
C ALA A 103 11.24 -2.24 10.05
N ASN A 104 12.44 -2.52 9.53
CA ASN A 104 13.55 -1.58 9.54
C ASN A 104 13.25 -0.32 8.70
N LEU A 105 12.68 -0.50 7.52
CA LEU A 105 12.25 0.61 6.66
C LEU A 105 11.13 1.44 7.30
N ILE A 106 10.17 0.81 7.99
CA ILE A 106 9.12 1.52 8.73
C ILE A 106 9.74 2.37 9.85
N LYS A 107 10.69 1.80 10.61
CA LYS A 107 11.42 2.53 11.66
C LYS A 107 12.20 3.73 11.11
N SER A 108 12.74 3.62 9.89
CA SER A 108 13.45 4.72 9.22
C SER A 108 12.53 5.72 8.50
N GLY A 109 11.21 5.65 8.68
CA GLY A 109 10.27 6.62 8.12
C GLY A 109 9.79 6.32 6.69
N ALA A 110 9.82 5.07 6.22
CA ALA A 110 9.34 4.71 4.89
C ALA A 110 7.83 4.86 4.69
N LEU A 111 7.05 4.98 5.77
CA LEU A 111 5.60 5.21 5.73
C LEU A 111 5.26 6.57 6.32
N SER A 112 4.46 7.34 5.58
CA SER A 112 3.79 8.54 6.08
C SER A 112 2.28 8.39 5.98
N PHE A 113 1.55 9.01 6.91
CA PHE A 113 0.10 8.93 6.99
C PHE A 113 -0.50 10.33 6.83
N THR A 114 -1.56 10.45 6.06
CA THR A 114 -2.40 11.66 6.00
C THR A 114 -3.71 11.49 6.77
N ASN A 115 -4.04 10.25 7.13
CA ASN A 115 -5.21 9.89 7.93
C ASN A 115 -4.79 9.48 9.34
N GLU A 116 -5.05 10.35 10.32
CA GLU A 116 -4.64 10.17 11.72
C GLU A 116 -5.19 8.88 12.33
N ARG A 117 -6.45 8.53 12.05
CA ARG A 117 -7.09 7.31 12.58
C ARG A 117 -6.41 6.04 12.05
N LEU A 118 -6.00 6.04 10.78
CA LEU A 118 -5.25 4.92 10.20
C LEU A 118 -3.83 4.85 10.76
N GLU A 119 -3.19 6.00 11.00
CA GLU A 119 -1.90 6.03 11.67
C GLU A 119 -1.99 5.42 13.07
N GLU A 120 -2.89 5.92 13.91
CA GLU A 120 -3.06 5.43 15.29
C GLU A 120 -3.29 3.91 15.29
N LYS A 121 -4.26 3.43 14.48
CA LYS A 121 -4.55 2.00 14.37
C LYS A 121 -3.33 1.18 13.92
N PHE A 122 -2.56 1.70 12.97
CA PHE A 122 -1.34 1.04 12.52
C PHE A 122 -0.28 1.01 13.63
N ARG A 123 -0.03 2.14 14.30
CA ARG A 123 0.98 2.25 15.37
C ARG A 123 0.65 1.32 16.53
N THR A 124 -0.60 1.29 17.00
CA THR A 124 -1.04 0.36 18.04
C THR A 124 -0.81 -1.09 17.62
N ALA A 125 -1.24 -1.47 16.41
CA ALA A 125 -1.06 -2.82 15.88
C ALA A 125 0.44 -3.19 15.76
N TYR A 126 1.25 -2.28 15.23
CA TYR A 126 2.69 -2.46 15.05
C TYR A 126 3.41 -2.63 16.39
N GLN A 127 3.05 -1.83 17.39
CA GLN A 127 3.56 -1.96 18.75
C GLN A 127 3.26 -3.33 19.35
N THR A 128 2.08 -3.93 19.13
CA THR A 128 1.80 -5.29 19.64
C THR A 128 2.74 -6.38 19.11
N VAL A 129 3.46 -6.12 18.01
CA VAL A 129 4.45 -7.04 17.43
C VAL A 129 5.86 -6.73 17.90
N TYR A 130 6.20 -5.43 18.04
CA TYR A 130 7.58 -4.96 18.19
C TYR A 130 7.92 -4.33 19.55
N SER A 131 6.98 -4.20 20.49
CA SER A 131 7.22 -3.59 21.82
C SER A 131 7.89 -4.52 22.85
N GLY A 132 8.41 -5.67 22.41
CA GLY A 132 9.07 -6.66 23.28
C GLY A 132 10.56 -6.84 23.02
N ALA A 133 11.22 -5.86 22.41
CA ALA A 133 12.66 -5.88 22.14
C ALA A 133 13.35 -4.70 22.84
N ASN A 134 13.42 -4.77 24.17
CA ASN A 134 14.36 -4.06 25.01
C ASN A 134 14.97 -5.07 25.99
#